data_AF-A0A1N6P7C1-F1
#
_entry.id   AF-A0A1N6P7C1-F1
#
_cell.length_a   1.000
_cell.length_b   1.000
_cell.length_c   1.000
_cell.angle_alpha   90.00
_cell.angle_beta   90.00
_cell.angle_gamma   90.00
#
_symmetry.space_group_name_H-M   'P 1'
#
loop_
_entity.id
_entity.type
_entity.pdbx_description
1 polymer ?
#
loop_
_entity_poly.entity_id
_entity_poly.type
_entity_poly.pdbx_seq_one_letter_code
_entity_poly.pdbx_strand_id
1 'polypeptide(L)' 'MSTRSKEQVDVLTEKLRITGVTIVGEPRTTDDGYFESVILDPEGNQIEFTI' A
#
# COMPACT_ATOMS: atom_id res chain seq x y z
N MET A 1 -6.16 17.62 8.59
CA MET A 1 -4.86 17.06 8.14
C MET A 1 -4.95 15.57 8.34
N SER A 2 -4.99 14.80 7.26
CA SER A 2 -5.28 13.37 7.28
C SER A 2 -4.07 12.60 7.83
N THR A 3 -4.03 12.41 9.15
CA THR A 3 -3.03 11.60 9.87
C THR A 3 -3.38 10.11 9.82
N ARG A 4 -3.62 9.56 8.63
CA ARG A 4 -3.43 8.13 8.42
C ARG A 4 -1.97 8.00 8.01
N SER A 5 -1.10 7.93 9.02
CA SER A 5 0.34 8.11 8.86
C SER A 5 0.92 7.10 7.87
N LYS A 6 1.92 7.49 7.07
CA LYS A 6 2.63 6.62 6.11
C LYS A 6 2.98 5.24 6.68
N GLU A 7 3.32 5.21 7.96
CA GLU A 7 3.55 3.98 8.75
C GLU A 7 2.38 2.98 8.70
N GLN A 8 1.13 3.43 8.63
CA GLN A 8 -0.02 2.53 8.50
C GLN A 8 -0.05 1.82 7.16
N VAL A 9 0.26 2.51 6.06
CA VAL A 9 0.35 1.87 4.73
C VAL A 9 1.56 0.95 4.69
N ASP A 10 2.67 1.33 5.32
CA ASP A 10 3.85 0.47 5.41
C ASP A 10 3.56 -0.82 6.20
N VAL A 11 2.97 -0.71 7.40
CA VAL A 11 2.55 -1.84 8.23
C VAL A 11 1.48 -2.70 7.54
N LEU A 12 0.52 -2.10 6.83
CA LEU A 12 -0.47 -2.84 6.04
C LEU A 12 0.19 -3.61 4.91
N THR A 13 1.06 -2.94 4.15
CA THR A 13 1.74 -3.54 3.01
C THR A 13 2.62 -4.71 3.46
N GLU A 14 3.33 -4.57 4.58
CA GLU A 14 4.15 -5.66 5.12
C GLU A 14 3.32 -6.82 5.68
N LYS A 15 2.19 -6.53 6.34
CA LYS A 15 1.23 -7.58 6.73
C LYS A 15 0.72 -8.34 5.51
N LEU A 16 0.39 -7.62 4.44
CA LEU A 16 -0.09 -8.20 3.19
C LEU A 16 0.99 -9.08 2.53
N ARG A 17 2.24 -8.62 2.54
CA ARG A 17 3.41 -9.42 2.11
C ARG A 17 3.48 -10.76 2.83
N ILE A 18 3.34 -10.74 4.16
CA ILE A 18 3.41 -11.94 5.00
C ILE A 18 2.22 -12.88 4.74
N THR A 19 1.03 -12.34 4.47
CA THR A 19 -0.14 -13.15 4.10
C THR A 19 -0.07 -13.75 2.70
N GLY A 20 0.99 -13.48 1.92
CA GLY A 20 1.17 -14.01 0.57
C GLY A 20 0.45 -13.20 -0.52
N VAL A 21 0.05 -11.97 -0.20
CA VAL A 21 -0.50 -11.03 -1.17
C VAL A 21 0.64 -10.50 -2.03
N THR A 22 0.41 -10.41 -3.34
CA THR A 22 1.45 -9.94 -4.26
C THR A 22 1.50 -8.42 -4.25
N ILE A 23 2.63 -7.85 -3.83
CA ILE A 23 2.84 -6.41 -3.87
C ILE A 23 3.36 -6.05 -5.27
N VAL A 24 2.59 -5.25 -6.01
CA VAL A 24 2.93 -4.82 -7.38
C VAL A 24 3.64 -3.47 -7.34
N GLY A 25 3.27 -2.63 -6.39
CA GLY A 25 3.87 -1.33 -6.13
C GLY A 25 4.21 -1.22 -4.65
N GLU A 26 5.49 -1.16 -4.34
CA GLU A 26 5.98 -0.91 -3.00
C GLU A 26 5.48 0.47 -2.49
N PRO A 27 5.33 0.65 -1.17
CA PRO A 27 4.90 1.91 -0.58
C PRO A 27 5.85 3.04 -0.99
N ARG A 28 5.33 4.06 -1.68
CA ARG A 28 6.11 5.19 -2.19
C ARG A 28 5.39 6.50 -1.93
N THR A 29 6.18 7.57 -1.80
CA THR A 29 5.62 8.93 -1.76
C THR A 29 5.58 9.47 -3.20
N THR A 30 4.43 9.95 -3.65
CA THR A 30 4.29 10.67 -4.92
C THR A 30 4.89 12.07 -4.82
N ASP A 31 5.18 12.69 -5.97
CA ASP A 31 5.76 14.06 -6.04
C ASP A 31 4.82 15.11 -5.39
N ASP A 32 3.53 14.81 -5.44
CA ASP A 32 2.40 15.53 -4.89
C ASP A 32 2.17 15.26 -3.37
N GLY A 33 3.04 14.45 -2.74
CA GLY A 33 3.11 14.28 -1.30
C GLY A 33 2.22 13.19 -0.71
N TYR A 34 1.45 12.49 -1.55
CA TYR A 34 0.63 11.35 -1.15
C TYR A 34 1.49 10.11 -0.97
N PHE A 35 1.10 9.23 -0.04
CA PHE A 35 1.77 7.95 0.10
C PHE A 35 0.88 6.85 -0.45
N GLU A 36 1.39 6.12 -1.43
CA GLU A 36 0.63 5.10 -2.14
C GLU A 36 1.33 3.74 -2.13
N SER A 37 0.56 2.65 -2.08
CA SER A 37 1.04 1.30 -2.38
C SER A 37 0.01 0.53 -3.22
N VAL A 38 0.48 -0.42 -4.02
CA VAL A 38 -0.35 -1.20 -4.95
C VAL A 38 -0.15 -2.68 -4.69
N ILE A 39 -1.24 -3.40 -4.44
CA ILE A 39 -1.23 -4.84 -4.22
C ILE A 39 -2.18 -5.55 -5.19
N LEU A 40 -1.95 -6.84 -5.40
CA LEU A 40 -2.88 -7.75 -6.05
C LEU A 40 -3.48 -8.65 -5.00
N ASP A 41 -4.80 -8.69 -4.92
CA ASP A 41 -5.49 -9.69 -4.13
C ASP A 41 -5.29 -11.11 -4.72
N PRO A 42 -5.69 -12.17 -4.00
CA PRO A 42 -5.60 -13.54 -4.49
C PRO A 42 -6.40 -13.83 -5.77
N GLU A 43 -7.38 -12.98 -6.11
CA GLU A 43 -8.20 -13.08 -7.32
C GLU A 43 -7.57 -12.31 -8.51
N GLY A 44 -6.46 -11.60 -8.28
CA GLY A 44 -5.76 -10.80 -9.27
C GLY A 44 -6.33 -9.39 -9.46
N ASN A 45 -7.16 -8.90 -8.53
CA ASN A 45 -7.63 -7.52 -8.55
C ASN A 45 -6.55 -6.60 -7.98
N GLN A 46 -6.27 -5.51 -8.70
CA GLN A 46 -5.39 -4.46 -8.18
C GLN A 46 -6.15 -3.61 -7.16
N ILE A 47 -5.55 -3.48 -5.97
CA ILE A 47 -6.02 -2.59 -4.92
C ILE A 47 -4.93 -1.55 -4.68
N GLU A 48 -5.30 -0.29 -4.86
CA GLU A 48 -4.45 0.87 -4.59
C GLU A 48 -4.84 1.48 -3.25
N PHE A 49 -3.84 1.73 -2.40
CA PHE A 49 -4.00 2.42 -1.12
C PHE A 49 -3.31 3.77 -1.22
N THR A 50 -4.09 4.86 -1.13
CA THR A 50 -3.57 6.23 -1.19
C THR A 50 -4.00 6.98 0.07
N ILE A 51 -3.07 7.72 0.69
CA ILE A 51 -3.33 8.56 1.86
C ILE A 51 -2.91 10.01 1.65
#